data_AF-A0A8T5T4Y3-F1
#
_entry.id   AF-A0A8T5T4Y3-F1
#
_cell.length_a   1.000
_cell.length_b   1.000
_cell.length_c   1.000
_cell.angle_alpha   90.00
_cell.angle_beta   90.00
_cell.angle_gamma   90.00
#
_symmetry.space_group_name_H-M   'P 1'
#
loop_
_entity.id
_entity.type
_entity.pdbx_description
1 polymer ?
#
loop_
_entity_poly.entity_id
_entity_poly.type
_entity_poly.pdbx_seq_one_letter_code
_entity_poly.pdbx_strand_id
1 'polypeptide(L)'
;MVKITFVKLGNITLTTLIDIMLDERASRKDIEATVISSSTKMKPEAAERLFPLIDQVETDLMVMISPNAKDKGPQLIIEKYKDKYPLIVVSDTADKEMREKWKAEGVGYIIASFDPMIGAKLDFLDPTEMCLFNGYIIETFSACGVFAYI
;
A
#
# COMPACT_ATOMS: atom_id res chain seq x y z
N MET A 1 -14.63 -17.13 -3.26
CA MET A 1 -13.44 -16.73 -2.50
C MET A 1 -12.67 -15.79 -3.39
N VAL A 2 -12.50 -14.54 -2.96
CA VAL A 2 -11.84 -13.48 -3.73
C VAL A 2 -10.36 -13.47 -3.36
N LYS A 3 -9.48 -13.57 -4.35
CA LYS A 3 -8.03 -13.54 -4.17
C LYS A 3 -7.51 -12.11 -4.26
N ILE A 4 -7.00 -11.59 -3.15
CA ILE A 4 -6.50 -10.22 -3.04
C ILE A 4 -4.98 -10.22 -2.99
N THR A 5 -4.34 -9.53 -3.92
CA THR A 5 -2.89 -9.36 -3.93
C THR A 5 -2.51 -7.95 -3.51
N PHE A 6 -1.88 -7.83 -2.35
CA PHE A 6 -1.31 -6.59 -1.86
C PHE A 6 0.13 -6.45 -2.36
N VAL A 7 0.42 -5.37 -3.09
CA VAL A 7 1.76 -5.08 -3.60
C VAL A 7 2.30 -3.84 -2.86
N LYS A 8 3.23 -4.03 -1.92
CA LYS A 8 3.75 -2.97 -1.05
C LYS A 8 5.14 -2.51 -1.48
N LEU A 9 5.26 -1.25 -1.90
CA LEU A 9 6.53 -0.56 -2.15
C LEU A 9 6.71 0.56 -1.13
N GLY A 10 7.73 0.47 -0.28
CA GLY A 10 7.88 1.42 0.81
C GLY A 10 6.90 1.15 1.96
N ASN A 11 6.81 2.10 2.88
CA ASN A 11 5.95 1.99 4.06
C ASN A 11 5.36 3.36 4.43
N ILE A 12 4.04 3.40 4.59
CA ILE A 12 3.34 4.43 5.37
C ILE A 12 2.62 3.72 6.51
N THR A 13 2.35 4.40 7.61
CA THR A 13 1.94 3.70 8.83
C THR A 13 0.60 2.99 8.65
N LEU A 14 -0.36 3.65 8.01
CA LEU A 14 -1.69 3.13 7.73
C LEU A 14 -1.63 1.77 7.01
N THR A 15 -0.64 1.59 6.14
CA THR A 15 -0.57 0.43 5.25
C THR A 15 0.19 -0.74 5.86
N THR A 16 0.70 -0.58 7.08
CA THR A 16 1.38 -1.64 7.84
C THR A 16 0.44 -2.81 8.11
N LEU A 17 -0.82 -2.53 8.48
CA LEU A 17 -1.81 -3.53 8.92
C LEU A 17 -2.96 -3.76 7.92
N ILE A 18 -2.98 -3.04 6.79
CA ILE A 18 -4.13 -2.96 5.87
C ILE A 18 -4.57 -4.30 5.28
N ASP A 19 -3.66 -5.24 5.11
CA ASP A 19 -3.92 -6.59 4.60
C ASP A 19 -4.51 -7.50 5.69
N ILE A 20 -3.93 -7.50 6.89
CA ILE A 20 -4.33 -8.40 7.98
C ILE A 20 -5.58 -7.92 8.72
N MET A 21 -5.88 -6.61 8.71
CA MET A 21 -7.10 -6.07 9.34
C MET A 21 -8.39 -6.50 8.64
N LEU A 22 -8.31 -6.98 7.39
CA LEU A 22 -9.48 -7.49 6.65
C LEU A 22 -9.93 -8.88 7.09
N ASP A 23 -9.05 -9.65 7.75
CA ASP A 23 -9.33 -10.96 8.33
C ASP A 23 -8.54 -11.12 9.63
N GLU A 24 -8.92 -10.29 10.62
CA GLU A 24 -8.20 -10.11 11.88
C GLU A 24 -8.12 -11.38 12.74
N ARG A 25 -8.97 -12.37 12.45
CA ARG A 25 -9.00 -13.68 13.12
C ARG A 25 -8.61 -14.84 12.22
N ALA A 26 -8.17 -14.58 10.99
CA ALA A 26 -7.84 -15.60 9.98
C ALA A 26 -8.97 -16.65 9.81
N SER A 27 -10.23 -16.21 9.84
CA SER A 27 -11.41 -17.08 9.88
C SER A 27 -12.39 -16.81 8.75
N ARG A 28 -12.15 -15.77 7.94
CA ARG A 28 -12.93 -15.51 6.74
C ARG A 28 -12.73 -16.62 5.71
N LYS A 29 -13.82 -16.95 5.02
CA LYS A 29 -13.85 -18.00 3.97
C LYS A 29 -14.15 -17.43 2.60
N ASP A 30 -14.41 -16.13 2.53
CA ASP A 30 -14.81 -15.40 1.36
C ASP A 30 -13.65 -14.64 0.71
N ILE A 31 -12.52 -14.46 1.40
CA ILE A 31 -11.30 -13.83 0.88
C ILE A 31 -10.06 -14.69 1.15
N GLU A 32 -9.05 -14.56 0.29
CA GLU A 32 -7.71 -15.13 0.46
C GLU A 32 -6.69 -14.06 0.03
N ALA A 33 -5.79 -13.64 0.92
CA ALA A 33 -4.89 -12.53 0.67
C ALA A 33 -3.42 -12.99 0.57
N THR A 34 -2.68 -12.41 -0.38
CA THR A 34 -1.23 -12.56 -0.51
C THR A 34 -0.55 -11.19 -0.52
N VAL A 35 0.56 -11.06 0.18
CA VAL A 35 1.37 -9.83 0.20
C VAL A 35 2.70 -10.05 -0.51
N ILE A 36 2.99 -9.19 -1.48
CA ILE A 36 4.28 -9.11 -2.14
C ILE A 36 4.88 -7.74 -1.84
N SER A 37 6.10 -7.70 -1.32
CA SER A 37 6.70 -6.44 -0.88
C SER A 37 8.17 -6.30 -1.21
N SER A 38 8.57 -5.07 -1.53
CA SER A 38 9.98 -4.64 -1.58
C SER A 38 10.48 -4.05 -0.27
N SER A 39 9.74 -4.24 0.83
CA SER A 39 9.98 -3.58 2.11
C SER A 39 10.06 -2.06 1.89
N THR A 40 11.07 -1.39 2.41
CA THR A 40 11.22 0.06 2.36
C THR A 40 11.65 0.62 0.99
N LYS A 41 11.97 -0.24 0.01
CA LYS A 41 12.50 0.22 -1.29
C LYS A 41 11.37 0.52 -2.29
N MET A 42 11.41 1.70 -2.89
CA MET A 42 10.38 2.18 -3.83
C MET A 42 10.91 2.55 -5.21
N LYS A 43 12.22 2.38 -5.46
CA LYS A 43 12.82 2.71 -6.76
C LYS A 43 12.38 1.71 -7.84
N PRO A 44 12.49 2.05 -9.14
CA PRO A 44 12.14 1.16 -10.24
C PRO A 44 12.68 -0.27 -10.12
N GLU A 45 13.93 -0.43 -9.67
CA GLU A 45 14.56 -1.75 -9.53
C GLU A 45 13.84 -2.62 -8.50
N ALA A 46 13.25 -1.98 -7.48
CA ALA A 46 12.42 -2.66 -6.49
C ALA A 46 11.13 -3.18 -7.12
N ALA A 47 10.46 -2.39 -7.95
CA ALA A 47 9.26 -2.79 -8.70
C ALA A 47 9.56 -3.96 -9.67
N GLU A 48 10.64 -3.83 -10.44
CA GLU A 48 11.07 -4.85 -11.41
C GLU A 48 11.32 -6.20 -10.76
N ARG A 49 11.93 -6.20 -9.55
CA ARG A 49 12.15 -7.42 -8.77
C ARG A 49 10.85 -8.10 -8.33
N LEU A 50 9.76 -7.35 -8.14
CA LEU A 50 8.47 -7.89 -7.71
C LEU A 50 7.64 -8.46 -8.87
N PHE A 51 7.83 -7.99 -10.10
CA PHE A 51 7.08 -8.46 -11.27
C PHE A 51 6.98 -9.99 -11.41
N PRO A 52 8.09 -10.77 -11.37
CA PRO A 52 7.99 -12.22 -11.51
C PRO A 52 7.23 -12.88 -10.34
N LEU A 53 7.20 -12.26 -9.16
CA LEU A 53 6.44 -12.76 -8.01
C LEU A 53 4.94 -12.47 -8.20
N ILE A 54 4.61 -11.25 -8.63
CA ILE A 54 3.21 -10.83 -8.88
C ILE A 54 2.61 -11.67 -10.00
N ASP A 55 3.37 -11.95 -11.05
CA ASP A 55 2.92 -12.72 -12.21
C ASP A 55 2.66 -14.21 -11.88
N GLN A 56 3.14 -14.72 -10.72
CA GLN A 56 2.93 -16.10 -10.27
C GLN A 56 1.74 -16.27 -9.32
N VAL A 57 1.14 -15.18 -8.83
CA VAL A 57 0.05 -15.22 -7.85
C VAL A 57 -1.30 -14.99 -8.54
N GLU A 58 -2.23 -15.92 -8.34
CA GLU A 58 -3.62 -15.76 -8.79
C GLU A 58 -4.27 -14.57 -8.07
N THR A 59 -4.77 -13.61 -8.84
CA THR A 59 -5.25 -12.32 -8.33
C THR A 59 -6.60 -11.98 -8.96
N ASP A 60 -7.62 -11.77 -8.13
CA ASP A 60 -8.92 -11.23 -8.53
C ASP A 60 -9.00 -9.71 -8.30
N LEU A 61 -8.31 -9.22 -7.26
CA LEU A 61 -8.20 -7.80 -6.90
C LEU A 61 -6.76 -7.47 -6.52
N MET A 62 -6.20 -6.42 -7.11
CA MET A 62 -4.88 -5.90 -6.72
C MET A 62 -5.01 -4.64 -5.89
N VAL A 63 -4.26 -4.57 -4.79
CA VAL A 63 -4.11 -3.37 -3.97
C VAL A 63 -2.64 -2.95 -3.98
N MET A 64 -2.31 -1.91 -4.74
CA MET A 64 -0.98 -1.34 -4.77
C MET A 64 -0.84 -0.31 -3.65
N ILE A 65 0.18 -0.47 -2.82
CA ILE A 65 0.44 0.33 -1.65
C ILE A 65 1.80 0.99 -1.80
N SER A 66 1.85 2.31 -1.67
CA SER A 66 3.11 3.03 -1.62
C SER A 66 2.95 4.41 -0.99
N PRO A 67 3.93 4.91 -0.22
CA PRO A 67 4.08 6.35 -0.06
C PRO A 67 4.22 6.97 -1.46
N ASN A 68 3.64 8.14 -1.67
CA ASN A 68 3.75 8.91 -2.89
C ASN A 68 3.69 8.05 -4.17
N ALA A 69 2.51 7.53 -4.46
CA ALA A 69 2.29 6.66 -5.62
C ALA A 69 2.63 7.30 -6.99
N LYS A 70 3.03 8.59 -7.05
CA LYS A 70 3.56 9.25 -8.25
C LYS A 70 4.96 8.82 -8.61
N ASP A 71 5.71 8.30 -7.64
CA ASP A 71 7.10 7.93 -7.88
C ASP A 71 7.19 6.81 -8.92
N LYS A 72 8.34 6.77 -9.62
CA LYS A 72 8.51 5.90 -10.79
C LYS A 72 8.30 4.41 -10.47
N GLY A 73 8.75 3.92 -9.31
CA GLY A 73 8.57 2.52 -8.95
C GLY A 73 7.09 2.12 -8.80
N PRO A 74 6.30 2.83 -7.97
CA PRO A 74 4.86 2.62 -7.87
C PRO A 74 4.12 2.74 -9.22
N GLN A 75 4.46 3.75 -10.03
CA GLN A 75 3.87 3.92 -11.36
C GLN A 75 4.15 2.73 -12.28
N LEU A 76 5.34 2.13 -12.24
CA LEU A 76 5.63 0.93 -13.04
C LEU A 76 4.72 -0.25 -12.70
N ILE A 77 4.34 -0.42 -11.42
CA ILE A 77 3.40 -1.46 -10.99
C ILE A 77 1.99 -1.09 -11.47
N ILE A 78 1.54 0.14 -11.24
CA ILE A 78 0.21 0.59 -11.66
C ILE A 78 0.03 0.42 -13.17
N GLU A 79 0.94 0.96 -13.97
CA GLU A 79 0.86 0.94 -15.43
C GLU A 79 0.90 -0.49 -15.99
N LYS A 80 1.67 -1.39 -15.38
CA LYS A 80 1.74 -2.79 -15.82
C LYS A 80 0.46 -3.58 -15.52
N TYR A 81 -0.23 -3.28 -14.41
CA TYR A 81 -1.31 -4.13 -13.89
C TYR A 81 -2.71 -3.51 -13.93
N LYS A 82 -2.86 -2.20 -14.18
CA LYS A 82 -4.16 -1.50 -14.20
C LYS A 82 -5.18 -2.11 -15.17
N ASP A 83 -4.72 -2.62 -16.31
CA ASP A 83 -5.59 -3.23 -17.33
C ASP A 83 -5.77 -4.75 -17.14
N LYS A 84 -4.98 -5.35 -16.23
CA LYS A 84 -5.01 -6.81 -15.98
C LYS A 84 -5.96 -7.17 -14.84
N TYR A 85 -6.07 -6.31 -13.83
CA TYR A 85 -6.87 -6.55 -12.63
C TYR A 85 -7.61 -5.29 -12.22
N PRO A 86 -8.80 -5.40 -11.58
CA PRO A 86 -9.30 -4.33 -10.74
C PRO A 86 -8.20 -3.89 -9.77
N LEU A 87 -7.85 -2.60 -9.82
CA LEU A 87 -6.69 -2.06 -9.11
C LEU A 87 -7.13 -0.92 -8.19
N ILE A 88 -6.74 -1.03 -6.92
CA ILE A 88 -6.87 0.04 -5.94
C ILE A 88 -5.47 0.52 -5.55
N VAL A 89 -5.23 1.82 -5.61
CA VAL A 89 -3.99 2.44 -5.14
C VAL A 89 -4.19 3.07 -3.76
N VAL A 90 -3.39 2.67 -2.78
CA VAL A 90 -3.35 3.27 -1.45
C VAL A 90 -2.07 4.07 -1.29
N SER A 91 -2.20 5.36 -1.03
CA SER A 91 -1.08 6.32 -0.94
C SER A 91 -1.37 7.40 0.10
N ASP A 92 -0.35 8.05 0.62
CA ASP A 92 -0.47 9.26 1.45
C ASP A 92 -0.83 10.49 0.60
N THR A 93 -0.38 10.51 -0.65
CA THR A 93 -0.52 11.67 -1.53
C THR A 93 -0.90 11.28 -2.96
N ALA A 94 -1.73 12.13 -3.57
CA ALA A 94 -2.00 12.19 -5.01
C ALA A 94 -2.54 13.59 -5.34
N ASP A 95 -2.04 14.21 -6.41
CA ASP A 95 -2.61 15.48 -6.87
C ASP A 95 -3.92 15.26 -7.64
N LYS A 96 -4.56 16.37 -8.00
CA LYS A 96 -5.82 16.35 -8.74
C LYS A 96 -5.65 15.66 -10.10
N GLU A 97 -4.60 15.97 -10.84
CA GLU A 97 -4.33 15.41 -12.16
C GLU A 97 -4.18 13.88 -12.11
N MET A 98 -3.44 13.35 -11.14
CA MET A 98 -3.29 11.91 -10.95
C MET A 98 -4.62 11.24 -10.60
N ARG A 99 -5.41 11.83 -9.69
CA ARG A 99 -6.72 11.29 -9.34
C ARG A 99 -7.69 11.29 -10.52
N GLU A 100 -7.64 12.32 -11.36
CA GLU A 100 -8.44 12.39 -12.59
C GLU A 100 -7.97 11.34 -13.61
N LYS A 101 -6.64 11.16 -13.77
CA LYS A 101 -6.07 10.10 -14.59
C LYS A 101 -6.53 8.72 -14.13
N TRP A 102 -6.34 8.37 -12.86
CA TRP A 102 -6.76 7.07 -12.33
C TRP A 102 -8.26 6.84 -12.50
N LYS A 103 -9.08 7.86 -12.24
CA LYS A 103 -10.53 7.77 -12.49
C LYS A 103 -10.86 7.50 -13.96
N ALA A 104 -10.16 8.16 -14.89
CA ALA A 104 -10.34 7.93 -16.32
C ALA A 104 -9.88 6.53 -16.77
N GLU A 105 -8.85 6.00 -16.11
CA GLU A 105 -8.28 4.67 -16.34
C GLU A 105 -9.01 3.55 -15.57
N GLY A 106 -10.06 3.86 -14.80
CA GLY A 106 -10.80 2.87 -14.01
C GLY A 106 -10.05 2.36 -12.77
N VAL A 107 -8.98 3.03 -12.36
CA VAL A 107 -8.18 2.71 -11.16
C VAL A 107 -8.82 3.36 -9.93
N GLY A 108 -9.17 2.53 -8.95
CA GLY A 108 -9.63 3.00 -7.64
C GLY A 108 -8.49 3.55 -6.79
N TYR A 109 -8.79 4.41 -5.82
CA TYR A 109 -7.75 4.93 -4.93
C TYR A 109 -8.26 5.28 -3.54
N ILE A 110 -7.36 5.17 -2.56
CA ILE A 110 -7.50 5.63 -1.19
C ILE A 110 -6.31 6.55 -0.89
N ILE A 111 -6.59 7.82 -0.61
CA ILE A 111 -5.55 8.81 -0.28
C ILE A 111 -5.63 9.15 1.21
N ALA A 112 -4.67 8.66 1.97
CA ALA A 112 -4.53 8.90 3.40
C ALA A 112 -3.61 10.11 3.66
N SER A 113 -4.06 11.30 3.26
CA SER A 113 -3.27 12.53 3.41
C SER A 113 -2.99 12.94 4.86
N PHE A 114 -3.64 12.28 5.81
CA PHE A 114 -3.42 12.45 7.24
C PHE A 114 -2.31 11.54 7.79
N ASP A 115 -1.78 10.58 7.00
CA ASP A 115 -0.66 9.72 7.39
C ASP A 115 0.66 10.51 7.34
N PRO A 116 1.26 10.83 8.49
CA PRO A 116 2.43 11.69 8.52
C PRO A 116 3.68 10.94 8.08
N MET A 117 4.52 11.60 7.28
CA MET A 117 5.86 11.10 7.03
C MET A 117 6.72 11.18 8.28
N ILE A 118 7.42 10.08 8.58
CA ILE A 118 8.40 10.02 9.66
C ILE A 118 9.59 10.95 9.40
N GLY A 119 10.20 11.45 10.47
CA GLY A 119 11.41 12.29 10.40
C GLY A 119 12.67 11.50 10.00
N ALA A 120 12.78 11.11 8.73
CA ALA A 120 13.85 10.26 8.20
C ALA A 120 15.23 10.94 8.08
N LYS A 121 15.82 11.32 9.21
CA LYS A 121 17.19 11.85 9.31
C LYS A 121 18.12 10.78 9.89
N LEU A 122 19.32 10.64 9.31
CA LEU A 122 20.29 9.61 9.69
C LEU A 122 20.65 9.66 11.19
N ASP A 123 20.81 10.85 11.75
CA ASP A 123 21.24 11.05 13.13
C ASP A 123 20.09 10.93 14.16
N PHE A 124 18.88 10.61 13.71
CA PHE A 124 17.67 10.54 14.54
C PHE A 124 16.93 9.22 14.37
N LEU A 125 16.67 8.83 13.13
CA LEU A 125 15.81 7.70 12.81
C LEU A 125 16.60 6.38 12.83
N ASP A 126 16.72 5.79 14.02
CA ASP A 126 17.15 4.41 14.19
C ASP A 126 15.95 3.44 14.09
N PRO A 127 16.17 2.11 14.12
CA PRO A 127 15.09 1.13 14.12
C PRO A 127 14.11 1.30 15.29
N THR A 128 14.59 1.72 16.47
CA THR A 128 13.75 1.91 17.66
C THR A 128 12.78 3.06 17.46
N GLU A 129 13.27 4.22 17.05
CA GLU A 129 12.45 5.40 16.77
C GLU A 129 11.47 5.13 15.62
N MET A 130 11.88 4.37 14.60
CA MET A 130 11.00 3.94 13.52
C MET A 130 9.81 3.14 14.05
N CYS A 131 10.04 2.18 14.94
CA CYS A 131 8.98 1.39 15.56
C CYS A 131 8.11 2.23 16.49
N LEU A 132 8.69 3.12 17.30
CA LEU A 132 7.94 4.00 18.21
C LEU A 132 6.99 4.91 17.45
N PHE A 133 7.49 5.60 16.42
CA PHE A 133 6.66 6.47 15.58
C PHE A 133 5.48 5.71 14.97
N ASN A 134 5.75 4.56 14.31
CA ASN A 134 4.68 3.78 13.70
C ASN A 134 3.70 3.24 14.75
N GLY A 135 4.18 2.85 15.93
CA GLY A 135 3.34 2.41 17.05
C GLY A 135 2.35 3.49 17.50
N TYR A 136 2.81 4.73 17.70
CA TYR A 136 1.94 5.84 18.09
C TYR A 136 0.92 6.21 17.02
N ILE A 137 1.29 6.15 15.74
CA ILE A 137 0.35 6.41 14.65
C ILE A 137 -0.69 5.29 14.56
N ILE A 138 -0.30 4.01 14.70
CA ILE A 138 -1.25 2.88 14.75
C ILE A 138 -2.23 3.05 15.92
N GLU A 139 -1.76 3.39 17.12
CA GLU A 139 -2.62 3.65 18.27
C GLU A 139 -3.60 4.79 17.99
N THR A 140 -3.11 5.91 17.47
CA THR A 140 -3.93 7.08 17.14
C THR A 140 -4.98 6.75 16.08
N PHE A 141 -4.61 6.07 15.01
CA PHE A 141 -5.52 5.68 13.92
C PHE A 141 -6.58 4.68 14.39
N SER A 142 -6.20 3.77 15.28
CA SER A 142 -7.14 2.85 15.92
C SER A 142 -8.15 3.60 16.79
N ALA A 143 -7.68 4.50 17.66
CA ALA A 143 -8.53 5.28 18.56
C ALA A 143 -9.48 6.23 17.82
N CYS A 144 -9.04 6.78 16.69
CA CYS A 144 -9.83 7.70 15.86
C CYS A 144 -10.75 6.99 14.85
N GLY A 145 -10.76 5.65 14.80
CA GLY A 145 -11.59 4.89 13.87
C GLY A 145 -11.15 4.92 12.41
N VAL A 146 -9.90 5.35 12.12
CA VAL A 146 -9.35 5.41 10.76
C VAL A 146 -9.32 4.01 10.13
N PHE A 147 -8.84 3.01 10.86
CA PHE A 147 -8.84 1.62 10.36
C PHE A 147 -10.25 1.04 10.20
N ALA A 148 -11.28 1.57 10.86
CA ALA A 148 -12.65 1.12 10.58
C ALA A 148 -13.23 1.74 9.30
N TYR A 149 -12.67 2.88 8.87
CA TYR A 149 -13.10 3.60 7.67
C TYR A 149 -12.45 3.05 6.39
N ILE A 150 -11.20 2.60 6.49
CA ILE A 150 -10.36 2.08 5.40
C ILE A 150 -10.68 0.61 5.15
#